data_AF-A0A1H7T8R2-F1
#
_entry.id   AF-A0A1H7T8R2-F1
#
_cell.length_a   1.000
_cell.length_b   1.000
_cell.length_c   1.000
_cell.angle_alpha   90.00
_cell.angle_beta   90.00
_cell.angle_gamma   90.00
#
_symmetry.space_group_name_H-M   'P 1'
#
loop_
_entity.id
_entity.type
_entity.pdbx_description
1 polymer ?
#
loop_
_entity_poly.entity_id
_entity_poly.type
_entity_poly.pdbx_seq_one_letter_code
_entity_poly.pdbx_strand_id
1 'polypeptide(L)'
;MPAVLTENLFIDVASDAGRLKQDNVIDAIIDGHVQGIATYLGLKIKTVKEDKPVTQERDVNVPSKWAEAAWTEVTANGYFDGTRPGAQITREETAVVLNRLRKNFLALNGTANGNVIDLDKRLKQIEAEG
;
A
#
# COMPACT_ATOMS: atom_id res chain seq x y z
N MET A 1 21.11 4.65 12.20
CA MET A 1 19.85 5.40 12.26
C MET A 1 19.94 6.37 13.44
N PRO A 2 19.60 7.66 13.29
CA PRO A 2 19.57 8.59 14.42
C PRO A 2 18.50 8.17 15.44
N ALA A 3 18.78 8.31 16.74
CA ALA A 3 17.85 8.00 17.82
C ALA A 3 18.00 9.02 18.97
N VAL A 4 16.90 9.35 19.62
CA VAL A 4 16.85 10.25 20.77
C VAL A 4 15.76 9.78 21.74
N LEU A 5 15.97 10.03 23.04
CA LEU A 5 14.99 9.83 24.11
C LEU A 5 14.79 11.18 24.78
N THR A 6 13.53 11.61 24.93
CA THR A 6 13.17 12.85 25.62
C THR A 6 12.39 12.54 26.90
N GLU A 7 12.88 13.07 28.02
CA GLU A 7 12.16 13.10 29.29
C GLU A 7 11.46 14.46 29.40
N ASN A 8 10.13 14.48 29.33
CA ASN A 8 9.38 15.74 29.25
C ASN A 8 9.14 16.38 30.63
N LEU A 9 8.75 15.58 31.63
CA LEU A 9 8.41 16.00 32.99
C LEU A 9 8.61 14.82 33.97
N PHE A 10 8.55 15.12 35.27
CA PHE A 10 8.70 14.15 36.35
C PHE A 10 7.36 13.71 36.96
N ILE A 11 7.08 12.40 37.00
CA ILE A 11 5.80 11.87 37.52
C ILE A 11 5.73 11.88 39.06
N ASP A 12 6.87 11.94 39.73
CA ASP A 12 7.01 12.01 41.18
C ASP A 12 6.97 13.45 41.72
N VAL A 13 6.98 14.45 40.83
CA VAL A 13 6.78 15.85 41.17
C VAL A 13 5.31 16.22 40.98
N ALA A 14 4.62 16.58 42.07
CA ALA A 14 3.17 16.78 42.06
C ALA A 14 2.68 17.83 41.04
N SER A 15 3.44 18.92 40.84
CA SER A 15 3.10 19.94 39.84
C SER A 15 3.18 19.41 38.41
N ASP A 16 4.19 18.59 38.14
CA ASP A 16 4.50 18.05 36.82
C ASP A 16 3.55 16.92 36.46
N ALA A 17 3.29 16.02 37.41
CA ALA A 17 2.23 15.01 37.30
C ALA A 17 0.84 15.64 37.08
N GLY A 18 0.60 16.81 37.67
CA GLY A 18 -0.61 17.60 37.42
C GLY A 18 -0.68 18.09 35.97
N ARG A 19 0.43 18.63 35.45
CA ARG A 19 0.54 19.10 34.05
C ARG A 19 0.40 17.98 33.03
N LEU A 20 0.94 16.79 33.30
CA LEU A 20 0.83 15.62 32.42
C LEU A 20 -0.60 15.11 32.22
N LYS A 21 -1.56 15.59 33.00
CA LYS A 21 -3.00 15.27 32.85
C LYS A 21 -3.78 16.32 32.06
N GLN A 22 -3.14 17.42 31.67
CA GLN A 22 -3.80 18.52 30.99
C GLN A 22 -3.57 18.39 29.48
N ASP A 23 -4.66 18.32 28.70
CA ASP A 23 -4.59 18.14 27.25
C ASP A 23 -3.73 19.20 26.57
N ASN A 24 -3.84 20.46 26.99
CA ASN A 24 -3.04 21.57 26.45
C ASN A 24 -1.53 21.41 26.68
N VAL A 25 -1.10 20.75 27.76
CA VAL A 25 0.32 20.46 28.01
C VAL A 25 0.79 19.32 27.11
N ILE A 26 -0.04 18.29 26.94
CA ILE A 26 0.26 17.17 26.04
C ILE A 26 0.35 17.66 24.59
N ASP A 27 -0.58 18.51 24.15
CA ASP A 27 -0.56 19.13 22.83
C ASP A 27 0.72 19.95 22.62
N ALA A 28 1.13 20.74 23.61
CA ALA A 28 2.36 21.52 23.53
C ALA A 28 3.63 20.64 23.41
N ILE A 29 3.68 19.50 24.11
CA ILE A 29 4.77 18.52 23.99
C ILE A 29 4.77 17.88 22.60
N ILE A 30 3.60 17.51 22.08
CA ILE A 30 3.43 16.94 20.73
C ILE A 30 3.93 17.93 19.68
N ASP A 31 3.46 19.18 19.74
CA ASP A 31 3.84 20.24 18.80
C ASP A 31 5.35 20.48 18.82
N GLY A 32 5.95 20.55 20.02
CA GLY A 32 7.39 20.69 20.18
C GLY A 32 8.18 19.54 19.55
N HIS A 33 7.77 18.30 19.78
CA HIS A 33 8.41 17.12 19.17
C HIS A 33 8.27 17.08 17.65
N VAL A 34 7.06 17.32 17.14
CA VAL A 34 6.80 17.31 15.69
C VAL A 34 7.62 18.40 15.01
N GLN A 35 7.66 19.61 15.58
CA GLN A 35 8.45 20.71 15.04
C GLN A 35 9.95 20.41 15.05
N GLY A 36 10.46 19.81 16.13
CA GLY A 36 11.86 19.40 16.24
C GLY A 36 12.25 18.35 15.20
N ILE A 37 11.43 17.30 15.04
CA ILE A 37 11.64 16.24 14.05
C ILE A 37 11.57 16.82 12.62
N ALA A 38 10.56 17.64 12.33
CA ALA A 38 10.41 18.27 11.02
C ALA A 38 11.63 19.14 10.68
N THR A 39 12.14 19.90 11.64
CA THR A 39 13.34 20.72 11.49
C THR A 39 14.57 19.85 11.22
N TYR A 40 14.80 18.80 12.03
CA TYR A 40 15.94 17.89 11.89
C TYR A 40 15.97 17.19 10.52
N LEU A 41 14.80 16.77 10.01
CA LEU A 41 14.66 16.11 8.72
C LEU A 41 14.56 17.09 7.53
N GLY A 42 14.54 18.40 7.77
CA GLY A 42 14.37 19.41 6.72
C GLY A 42 13.00 19.36 6.03
N LEU A 43 11.96 18.90 6.74
CA LEU A 43 10.60 18.83 6.20
C LEU A 43 10.01 20.23 6.04
N LYS A 44 9.41 20.49 4.88
CA LYS A 44 8.68 21.72 4.61
C LYS A 44 7.20 21.51 4.91
N ILE A 45 6.64 22.31 5.82
CA ILE A 45 5.20 22.33 6.07
C ILE A 45 4.52 22.79 4.78
N LYS A 46 3.69 21.92 4.20
CA LYS A 46 2.78 22.34 3.13
C LYS A 46 1.70 23.21 3.77
N THR A 47 1.74 24.52 3.50
CA THR A 47 0.81 25.52 4.05
C THR A 47 -0.61 25.43 3.50
N VAL A 48 -0.94 24.36 2.78
CA VAL A 48 -2.28 24.06 2.30
C VAL A 48 -2.73 22.82 3.05
N LYS A 49 -3.68 22.97 3.99
CA LYS A 49 -4.57 21.85 4.29
C LYS A 49 -5.27 21.54 2.98
N GLU A 50 -4.82 20.50 2.29
CA GLU A 50 -5.56 19.98 1.15
C GLU A 50 -6.83 19.34 1.70
N ASP A 51 -7.92 20.12 1.80
CA ASP A 51 -9.29 19.63 1.68
C ASP A 51 -9.57 19.18 0.23
N LYS A 52 -8.56 18.66 -0.46
CA LYS A 52 -8.76 17.91 -1.68
C LYS A 52 -9.07 16.49 -1.22
N PRO A 53 -10.15 15.85 -1.70
CA PRO A 53 -10.14 14.39 -1.70
C PRO A 53 -8.82 13.97 -2.34
N VAL A 54 -8.24 12.83 -1.95
CA VAL A 54 -7.05 12.28 -2.61
C VAL A 54 -7.43 11.91 -4.06
N THR A 55 -7.62 12.91 -4.92
CA THR A 55 -7.55 12.79 -6.36
C THR A 55 -6.07 12.84 -6.64
N GLN A 56 -5.41 11.68 -6.51
CA GLN A 56 -4.27 11.44 -7.36
C GLN A 56 -4.79 11.60 -8.78
N GLU A 57 -4.52 12.75 -9.39
CA GLU A 57 -4.69 12.99 -10.84
C GLU A 57 -3.69 12.10 -11.58
N ARG A 58 -3.79 10.78 -11.39
CA ARG A 58 -3.17 9.81 -12.26
C ARG A 58 -4.21 9.47 -13.32
N ASP A 59 -3.79 9.47 -14.58
CA ASP A 59 -4.65 8.97 -15.65
C ASP A 59 -5.01 7.52 -15.33
N VAL A 60 -6.30 7.26 -15.15
CA VAL A 60 -6.80 5.94 -14.77
C VAL A 60 -6.54 4.89 -15.84
N ASN A 61 -6.28 5.32 -17.08
CA ASN A 61 -6.00 4.44 -18.21
C ASN A 61 -4.51 4.10 -18.33
N VAL A 62 -3.65 4.69 -17.51
CA VAL A 62 -2.21 4.50 -17.56
C VAL A 62 -1.73 3.73 -16.32
N PRO A 63 -1.08 2.57 -16.48
CA PRO A 63 -0.51 1.86 -15.36
C PRO A 63 0.62 2.69 -14.74
N SER A 64 0.79 2.58 -13.42
CA SER A 64 1.93 3.22 -12.75
C SER A 64 3.23 2.56 -13.19
N LYS A 65 4.32 3.33 -13.36
CA LYS A 65 5.62 2.81 -13.82
C LYS A 65 6.12 1.58 -13.06
N TRP A 66 5.87 1.51 -11.75
CA TRP A 66 6.28 0.37 -10.92
C TRP A 66 5.50 -0.92 -11.21
N ALA A 67 4.29 -0.81 -11.78
CA ALA A 67 3.36 -1.92 -12.04
C ALA A 67 3.21 -2.24 -13.54
N GLU A 68 3.87 -1.48 -14.43
CA GLU A 68 3.69 -1.56 -15.88
C GLU A 68 4.00 -2.96 -16.45
N ALA A 69 5.10 -3.57 -16.01
CA ALA A 69 5.47 -4.92 -16.43
C ALA A 69 4.43 -5.96 -15.99
N ALA A 70 4.03 -5.92 -14.71
CA ALA A 70 3.02 -6.84 -14.18
C ALA A 70 1.67 -6.64 -14.86
N TRP A 71 1.24 -5.40 -15.10
CA TRP A 71 -0.01 -5.08 -15.80
C TRP A 71 -0.05 -5.68 -17.22
N THR A 72 1.07 -5.57 -17.94
CA THR A 72 1.22 -6.13 -19.28
C THR A 72 1.05 -7.65 -19.27
N GLU A 73 1.73 -8.32 -18.34
CA GLU A 73 1.68 -9.78 -18.20
C GLU A 73 0.27 -10.26 -17.82
N VAL A 74 -0.33 -9.70 -16.77
CA VAL A 74 -1.64 -10.18 -16.29
C VAL A 74 -2.79 -9.88 -17.26
N THR A 75 -2.62 -8.87 -18.13
CA THR A 75 -3.57 -8.59 -19.22
C THR A 75 -3.38 -9.58 -20.36
N ALA A 76 -2.14 -9.87 -20.75
CA ALA A 76 -1.84 -10.88 -21.77
C ALA A 76 -2.32 -12.28 -21.37
N ASN A 77 -2.35 -12.56 -20.06
CA ASN A 77 -2.76 -13.84 -19.48
C ASN A 77 -4.27 -13.93 -19.15
N GLY A 78 -5.07 -12.94 -19.57
CA GLY A 78 -6.53 -12.95 -19.39
C GLY A 78 -7.02 -12.73 -17.95
N TYR A 79 -6.15 -12.36 -17.00
CA TYR A 79 -6.58 -12.08 -15.62
C TYR A 79 -7.33 -10.75 -15.53
N PHE A 80 -6.89 -9.74 -16.27
CA PHE A 80 -7.54 -8.43 -16.39
C PHE A 80 -7.93 -8.13 -17.84
N ASP A 81 -8.88 -7.21 -18.04
CA ASP A 81 -9.41 -6.85 -19.37
C ASP A 81 -8.56 -5.80 -20.12
N GLY A 82 -7.45 -5.35 -19.52
CA GLY A 82 -6.57 -4.33 -20.08
C GLY A 82 -7.08 -2.89 -19.95
N THR A 83 -8.21 -2.67 -19.26
CA THR A 83 -8.79 -1.35 -19.08
C THR A 83 -8.57 -0.80 -17.67
N ARG A 84 -8.43 0.52 -17.58
CA ARG A 84 -8.49 1.29 -16.32
C ARG A 84 -7.62 0.73 -15.17
N PRO A 85 -6.31 0.45 -15.37
CA PRO A 85 -5.41 -0.02 -14.30
C PRO A 85 -5.36 0.92 -13.09
N GLY A 86 -5.69 2.19 -13.31
CA GLY A 86 -5.68 3.21 -12.30
C GLY A 86 -6.93 3.27 -11.42
N ALA A 87 -8.01 2.58 -11.78
CA ALA A 87 -9.31 2.67 -11.13
C ALA A 87 -9.40 1.85 -9.82
N GLN A 88 -10.43 2.16 -9.03
CA GLN A 88 -10.80 1.33 -7.88
C GLN A 88 -11.37 0.00 -8.37
N ILE A 89 -11.03 -1.09 -7.69
CA ILE A 89 -11.52 -2.44 -7.98
C ILE A 89 -12.66 -2.81 -7.02
N THR A 90 -13.71 -3.41 -7.55
CA THR A 90 -14.82 -3.96 -6.76
C THR A 90 -14.50 -5.36 -6.21
N ARG A 91 -15.28 -5.81 -5.23
CA ARG A 91 -15.16 -7.18 -4.69
C ARG A 91 -15.56 -8.23 -5.73
N GLU A 92 -16.48 -7.91 -6.62
CA GLU A 92 -16.95 -8.79 -7.70
C GLU A 92 -15.87 -8.98 -8.77
N GLU A 93 -15.22 -7.90 -9.21
CA GLU A 93 -14.07 -7.97 -10.12
C GLU A 93 -12.93 -8.78 -9.50
N THR A 94 -12.63 -8.54 -8.22
CA THR A 94 -11.65 -9.36 -7.47
C THR A 94 -12.03 -10.85 -7.46
N ALA A 95 -13.32 -11.18 -7.27
CA ALA A 95 -13.78 -12.56 -7.25
C ALA A 95 -13.60 -13.26 -8.61
N VAL A 96 -13.81 -12.53 -9.72
CA VAL A 96 -13.56 -13.06 -11.08
C VAL A 96 -12.07 -13.39 -11.27
N VAL A 97 -11.18 -12.45 -10.91
CA VAL A 97 -9.72 -12.66 -11.00
C VAL A 97 -9.28 -13.86 -10.16
N LEU A 98 -9.72 -13.95 -8.90
CA LEU A 98 -9.41 -15.07 -8.02
C LEU A 98 -9.95 -16.40 -8.55
N ASN A 99 -11.12 -16.42 -9.17
CA ASN A 99 -11.68 -17.63 -9.75
C ASN A 99 -10.91 -18.09 -10.99
N ARG A 100 -10.42 -17.16 -11.83
CA ARG A 100 -9.52 -17.48 -12.96
C ARG A 100 -8.22 -18.11 -12.45
N LEU A 101 -7.57 -17.50 -11.46
CA LEU A 101 -6.37 -18.06 -10.80
C LEU A 101 -6.64 -19.45 -10.23
N ARG A 102 -7.75 -19.63 -9.49
CA ARG A 102 -8.14 -20.94 -8.93
C ARG A 102 -8.31 -22.00 -10.02
N LYS A 103 -8.97 -21.67 -11.12
CA LYS A 103 -9.15 -22.61 -12.25
C LYS A 103 -7.82 -23.01 -12.86
N ASN A 104 -6.92 -22.04 -13.07
CA ASN A 104 -5.59 -22.31 -13.60
C ASN A 104 -4.81 -23.24 -12.66
N PHE A 105 -4.81 -22.99 -11.35
CA PHE A 105 -4.19 -23.89 -10.37
C PHE A 105 -4.81 -25.28 -10.32
N LEU A 106 -6.14 -25.41 -10.46
CA LEU A 106 -6.80 -26.71 -10.50
C LEU A 106 -6.45 -27.50 -11.77
N ALA A 107 -6.41 -26.84 -12.93
CA ALA A 107 -5.99 -27.46 -14.19
C ALA A 107 -4.53 -27.91 -14.14
N LEU A 108 -3.69 -27.07 -13.55
CA LEU A 108 -2.28 -27.29 -13.33
C LEU A 108 -2.03 -28.52 -12.41
N ASN A 109 -2.70 -28.57 -11.26
CA ASN A 109 -2.57 -29.68 -10.31
C ASN A 109 -3.25 -30.98 -10.76
N GLY A 110 -4.34 -30.89 -11.53
CA GLY A 110 -5.06 -32.05 -12.05
C GLY A 110 -4.30 -32.83 -13.11
N THR A 111 -3.18 -32.29 -13.62
CA THR A 111 -2.47 -32.88 -14.76
C THR A 111 -0.96 -33.05 -14.57
N ALA A 112 -0.37 -32.52 -13.49
CA ALA A 112 1.02 -32.77 -13.16
C ALA A 112 1.12 -33.79 -12.04
N ASN A 113 1.69 -34.94 -12.33
CA ASN A 113 2.22 -35.88 -11.33
C ASN A 113 3.45 -35.29 -10.60
N GLY A 114 3.42 -34.01 -10.21
CA GLY A 114 4.45 -33.34 -9.39
C GLY A 114 5.66 -32.72 -10.11
N ASN A 115 5.70 -32.59 -11.45
CA ASN A 115 6.87 -32.02 -12.16
C ASN A 115 6.73 -30.52 -12.48
N VAL A 116 7.49 -29.67 -11.76
CA VAL A 116 7.43 -28.19 -11.79
C VAL A 116 7.81 -27.55 -13.13
N ILE A 117 8.63 -28.22 -13.95
CA ILE A 117 9.02 -27.69 -15.27
C ILE A 117 7.89 -27.87 -16.29
N ASP A 118 7.12 -28.96 -16.18
CA ASP A 118 5.94 -29.19 -17.01
C ASP A 118 4.80 -28.24 -16.61
N LEU A 119 4.70 -27.97 -15.31
CA LEU A 119 3.79 -27.00 -14.73
C LEU A 119 4.00 -25.58 -15.31
N ASP A 120 5.24 -25.07 -15.35
CA ASP A 120 5.54 -23.72 -15.88
C ASP A 120 5.28 -23.59 -17.39
N LYS A 121 5.66 -24.59 -18.19
CA LYS A 121 5.40 -24.57 -19.64
C LYS A 121 3.91 -24.54 -19.96
N ARG A 122 3.10 -25.23 -19.16
CA ARG A 122 1.66 -25.36 -19.39
C ARG A 122 0.89 -24.19 -18.79
N LEU A 123 1.37 -23.59 -17.70
CA LEU A 123 0.84 -22.31 -17.21
C LEU A 123 0.88 -21.25 -18.32
N LYS A 124 2.03 -21.10 -18.99
CA LYS A 124 2.19 -20.19 -20.13
C LYS A 124 1.25 -20.47 -21.31
N GLN A 125 0.83 -21.73 -21.46
CA GLN A 125 -0.07 -22.15 -22.54
C GLN A 125 -1.53 -21.84 -22.20
N ILE A 126 -1.94 -22.08 -20.95
CA ILE A 126 -3.29 -21.74 -20.45
C ILE A 126 -3.48 -20.23 -20.40
N GLU A 127 -2.45 -19.50 -19.98
CA GLU A 127 -2.45 -18.04 -19.96
C GLU A 127 -2.57 -17.44 -21.36
N ALA A 128 -2.05 -18.11 -22.41
CA ALA A 128 -2.20 -17.65 -23.78
C ALA A 128 -3.60 -17.90 -24.40
N GLU A 129 -4.45 -18.71 -23.74
CA GLU A 129 -5.79 -19.08 -24.24
C GLU A 129 -6.93 -18.32 -23.53
N GLY A 130 -6.65 -17.65 -22.41
CA GLY A 130 -7.63 -16.89 -21.60
C GLY A 130 -7.56 -15.40 -21.82
#